data_AF-A0A9D7KKR0-F1
#
_entry.id   AF-A0A9D7KKR0-F1
#
_cell.length_a   1.000
_cell.length_b   1.000
_cell.length_c   1.000
_cell.angle_alpha   90.00
_cell.angle_beta   90.00
_cell.angle_gamma   90.00
#
_symmetry.space_group_name_H-M   'P 1'
#
loop_
_entity.id
_entity.type
_entity.pdbx_description
1 polymer ?
#
loop_
_entity_poly.entity_id
_entity_poly.type
_entity_poly.pdbx_seq_one_letter_code
_entity_poly.pdbx_strand_id
1 'polypeptide(L)'
;MGRETHCSRCECRISEDEERWAFEEPYCDDCFGTQFSYCERCDTLIHAADGNYMQDTCYCDECYDKDFCSDDDAPDNPVILPMDREEIVNLCREWLSGKSKKKRHPLRINRNHFELDKIMERVGRVSRPVYVYGLLDRTQYDFCISPDLREEVNEFLILNGIYWKYFEIEGFRRLGFCKRLRYGESDNVVKLLKYICKARKKVLT
;
A
#
# COMPACT_ATOMS: atom_id res chain seq x y z
N MET A 1 2.18 37.69 3.86
CA MET A 1 2.07 38.09 5.28
C MET A 1 2.46 36.86 6.08
N GLY A 2 3.69 36.81 6.59
CA GLY A 2 4.11 35.71 7.47
C GLY A 2 3.31 35.77 8.77
N ARG A 3 2.90 34.62 9.29
CA ARG A 3 2.31 34.55 10.63
C ARG A 3 3.44 34.80 11.64
N GLU A 4 3.24 35.72 12.57
CA GLU A 4 4.19 35.92 13.65
C GLU A 4 3.91 34.90 14.76
N THR A 5 4.69 33.82 14.79
CA THR A 5 4.62 32.79 15.82
C THR A 5 5.41 33.22 17.06
N HIS A 6 4.84 33.00 18.24
CA HIS A 6 5.47 33.30 19.53
C HIS A 6 5.61 32.02 20.35
N CYS A 7 6.68 31.90 21.12
CA CYS A 7 6.89 30.75 21.98
C CYS A 7 5.86 30.72 23.11
N SER A 8 5.18 29.58 23.28
CA SER A 8 4.16 29.39 24.34
C SER A 8 4.70 29.49 25.77
N ARG A 9 6.03 29.43 25.96
CA ARG A 9 6.66 29.50 27.29
C ARG A 9 7.24 30.87 27.62
N CYS A 10 8.11 31.39 26.76
CA CYS A 10 8.86 32.64 27.03
C CYS A 10 8.31 33.84 26.26
N GLU A 11 7.27 33.65 25.46
CA GLU A 11 6.60 34.67 24.64
C GLU A 11 7.52 35.38 23.63
N CYS A 12 8.73 34.86 23.41
CA CYS A 12 9.63 35.43 22.42
C CYS A 12 9.10 35.18 21.01
N ARG A 13 9.38 36.12 20.11
CA ARG A 13 9.12 35.94 18.69
C ARG A 13 10.03 34.83 18.16
N ILE A 14 9.45 33.85 17.47
CA ILE A 14 10.19 32.74 16.87
C ILE A 14 10.38 33.03 15.38
N SER A 15 11.57 32.75 14.87
CA SER A 15 11.79 32.67 13.42
C SER A 15 11.25 31.35 12.86
N GLU A 16 10.87 31.31 11.58
CA GLU A 16 10.33 30.09 10.96
C GLU A 16 11.32 28.90 11.00
N ASP A 17 12.62 29.18 11.09
CA ASP A 17 13.68 28.16 11.13
C ASP A 17 13.96 27.62 12.56
N GLU A 18 13.48 28.31 13.59
CA GLU A 18 13.69 27.97 15.02
C GLU A 18 12.39 27.49 15.71
N GLU A 19 11.33 27.30 14.93
CA GLU A 19 10.02 26.90 15.40
C GLU A 19 9.95 25.39 15.64
N ARG A 20 9.77 25.01 16.91
CA ARG A 20 9.50 23.62 17.34
C ARG A 20 8.07 23.50 17.84
N TRP A 21 7.46 22.34 17.63
CA TRP A 21 6.08 22.09 18.02
C TRP A 21 6.00 20.99 19.07
N ALA A 22 5.28 21.26 20.15
CA ALA A 22 4.94 20.30 21.20
C ALA A 22 3.45 20.37 21.49
N PHE A 23 2.73 19.25 21.35
CA PHE A 23 1.30 19.15 21.65
C PHE A 23 0.44 20.28 21.04
N GLU A 24 0.67 20.60 19.77
CA GLU A 24 -0.04 21.68 19.03
C GLU A 24 0.32 23.11 19.46
N GLU A 25 1.38 23.27 20.25
CA GLU A 25 1.88 24.58 20.68
C GLU A 25 3.31 24.83 20.15
N PRO A 26 3.62 26.07 19.72
CA PRO A 26 4.95 26.43 19.24
C PRO A 26 5.90 26.83 20.38
N TYR A 27 7.15 26.41 20.29
CA TYR A 27 8.24 26.68 21.22
C TYR A 27 9.49 27.12 20.45
N CYS A 28 10.31 28.00 21.03
CA CYS A 28 11.66 28.24 20.52
C CYS A 28 12.57 27.05 20.85
N ASP A 29 13.66 26.88 20.08
CA ASP A 29 14.62 25.78 20.25
C ASP A 29 15.09 25.61 21.71
N ASP A 30 15.43 26.70 22.39
CA ASP A 30 15.89 26.65 23.80
C ASP A 30 14.81 26.13 24.76
N CYS A 31 13.58 26.66 24.64
CA CYS A 31 12.48 26.25 25.50
C CYS A 31 12.06 24.82 25.21
N PHE A 32 12.09 24.43 23.94
CA PHE A 32 11.80 23.07 23.51
C PHE A 32 12.81 22.09 24.08
N GLY A 33 14.11 22.31 23.85
CA GLY A 33 15.18 21.44 24.34
C GLY A 33 15.27 21.35 25.88
N THR A 34 14.73 22.34 26.59
CA THR A 34 14.65 22.29 28.07
C THR A 34 13.46 21.48 28.58
N GLN A 35 12.32 21.50 27.88
CA GLN A 35 11.07 20.92 28.38
C GLN A 35 10.69 19.60 27.73
N PHE A 36 11.25 19.31 26.57
CA PHE A 36 10.86 18.17 25.78
C PHE A 36 12.08 17.47 25.20
N SER A 37 11.92 16.20 24.91
CA SER A 37 12.87 15.39 24.18
C SER A 37 12.09 14.37 23.35
N TYR A 38 12.68 13.92 22.26
CA TYR A 38 12.11 12.84 21.47
C TYR A 38 12.62 11.50 21.99
N CYS A 39 11.75 10.50 22.01
CA CYS A 39 12.15 9.12 22.20
C CYS A 39 13.00 8.69 21.01
N GLU A 40 14.23 8.24 21.25
CA GLU A 40 15.13 7.78 20.18
C GLU A 40 14.54 6.61 19.36
N ARG A 41 13.68 5.79 19.97
CA ARG A 41 13.15 4.58 19.33
C ARG A 41 11.87 4.79 18.53
N CYS A 42 10.95 5.61 19.05
CA CYS A 42 9.62 5.75 18.45
C CYS A 42 9.27 7.18 18.06
N ASP A 43 10.22 8.12 18.21
CA ASP A 43 10.07 9.55 17.90
C ASP A 43 8.88 10.22 18.61
N THR A 44 8.38 9.59 19.69
CA THR A 44 7.33 10.17 20.53
C THR A 44 7.90 11.31 21.34
N LEU A 45 7.16 12.42 21.40
CA LEU A 45 7.51 13.57 22.22
C LEU A 45 7.29 13.26 23.70
N ILE A 46 8.33 13.48 24.50
CA ILE A 46 8.34 13.22 25.94
C ILE A 46 8.62 14.53 26.66
N HIS A 47 7.94 14.79 27.77
CA HIS A 47 8.38 15.83 28.69
C HIS A 47 9.74 15.47 29.25
N ALA A 48 10.67 16.42 29.27
CA ALA A 48 12.05 16.16 29.70
C ALA A 48 12.12 15.60 31.14
N ALA A 49 11.14 15.90 31.99
CA ALA A 49 11.02 15.36 33.35
C ALA A 49 10.54 13.91 33.41
N ASP A 50 9.80 13.45 32.40
CA ASP A 50 9.21 12.10 32.30
C ASP A 50 10.06 11.18 31.38
N GLY A 51 11.15 11.70 30.83
CA GLY A 51 12.07 10.96 29.99
C GLY A 51 12.94 10.01 30.80
N ASN A 52 13.08 8.78 30.33
CA ASN A 52 14.07 7.85 30.86
C ASN A 52 15.37 8.01 30.07
N TYR A 53 16.38 8.60 30.69
CA TYR A 53 17.66 8.87 30.03
C TYR A 53 18.67 7.75 30.28
N MET A 54 19.19 7.16 29.22
CA MET A 54 20.42 6.36 29.27
C MET A 54 21.52 7.12 28.54
N GLN A 55 22.58 7.49 29.27
CA GLN A 55 23.62 8.39 28.76
C GLN A 55 22.99 9.71 28.27
N ASP A 56 23.06 9.99 26.97
CA ASP A 56 22.52 11.20 26.34
C ASP A 56 21.24 10.93 25.52
N THR A 57 20.64 9.75 25.68
CA THR A 57 19.50 9.31 24.89
C THR A 57 18.25 9.22 25.74
N CYS A 58 17.17 9.86 25.29
CA CYS A 58 15.87 9.87 25.97
C CYS A 58 14.96 8.77 25.42
N TYR A 59 14.32 8.03 26.31
CA TYR A 59 13.35 6.98 25.98
C TYR A 59 12.03 7.21 26.72
N CYS A 60 10.90 6.96 26.06
CA CYS A 60 9.60 6.93 26.73
C CYS A 60 9.49 5.66 27.58
N ASP A 61 8.58 5.65 28.56
CA ASP A 61 8.36 4.49 29.44
C ASP A 61 8.16 3.18 28.65
N GLU A 62 7.37 3.22 27.57
CA GLU A 62 7.14 2.03 26.73
C GLU A 62 8.41 1.49 26.07
N CYS A 63 9.33 2.38 25.67
CA CYS A 63 10.58 2.01 25.01
C CYS A 63 11.72 1.73 26.00
N TYR A 64 11.61 2.21 27.24
CA TYR A 64 12.59 2.01 28.30
C TYR A 64 12.37 0.69 29.04
N ASP A 65 11.11 0.36 29.34
CA ASP A 65 10.76 -0.58 30.41
C ASP A 65 10.63 -2.05 29.95
N LYS A 66 10.95 -2.39 28.69
CA LYS A 66 10.81 -3.77 28.24
C LYS A 66 11.88 -4.25 27.26
N ASP A 67 12.25 -5.51 27.48
CA ASP A 67 12.39 -6.68 26.58
C ASP A 67 11.80 -6.61 25.13
N PHE A 68 11.50 -5.44 24.56
CA PHE A 68 10.86 -5.23 23.25
C PHE A 68 11.83 -4.73 22.16
N CYS A 69 13.14 -4.71 22.43
CA CYS A 69 14.10 -4.11 21.51
C CYS A 69 15.36 -4.96 21.32
N SER A 70 15.17 -6.23 21.01
CA SER A 70 16.07 -6.88 20.07
C SER A 70 15.52 -6.66 18.67
N ASP A 71 16.34 -6.09 17.77
CA ASP A 71 16.10 -6.11 16.32
C ASP A 71 15.81 -7.54 15.79
N ASP A 72 16.06 -8.56 16.61
CA ASP A 72 15.75 -9.98 16.38
C ASP A 72 14.27 -10.25 16.12
N ASP A 73 13.34 -9.40 16.58
CA ASP A 73 11.90 -9.55 16.31
C ASP A 73 11.42 -8.71 15.11
N ALA A 74 12.29 -7.94 14.47
CA ALA A 74 11.94 -7.20 13.25
C ALA A 74 11.74 -8.21 12.10
N PRO A 75 10.64 -8.11 11.32
CA PRO A 75 10.46 -8.99 10.18
C PRO A 75 11.59 -8.77 9.16
N ASP A 76 12.16 -9.88 8.68
CA ASP A 76 13.17 -9.84 7.61
C ASP A 76 12.66 -9.00 6.42
N ASN A 77 13.57 -8.20 5.87
CA ASN A 77 13.29 -7.47 4.64
C ASN A 77 12.82 -8.46 3.55
N PRO A 78 11.69 -8.18 2.88
CA PRO A 78 11.16 -9.09 1.87
C PRO A 78 12.17 -9.28 0.74
N VAL A 79 12.20 -10.48 0.15
CA VAL A 79 13.08 -10.79 -0.98
C VAL A 79 12.70 -9.88 -2.17
N ILE A 80 13.57 -8.91 -2.48
CA ILE A 80 13.39 -8.01 -3.64
C ILE A 80 13.96 -8.69 -4.88
N LEU A 81 13.09 -9.11 -5.80
CA LEU A 81 13.52 -9.74 -7.06
C LEU A 81 14.17 -8.69 -8.00
N PRO A 82 15.06 -9.10 -8.92
CA PRO A 82 15.67 -8.18 -9.89
C PRO A 82 14.64 -7.38 -10.71
N MET A 83 13.50 -8.00 -11.03
CA MET A 83 12.39 -7.35 -11.72
C MET A 83 11.75 -6.22 -10.90
N ASP A 84 11.67 -6.39 -9.57
CA ASP A 84 11.10 -5.37 -8.69
C ASP A 84 12.04 -4.16 -8.61
N ARG A 85 13.36 -4.39 -8.60
CA ARG A 85 14.36 -3.31 -8.65
C ARG A 85 14.25 -2.49 -9.93
N GLU A 86 14.12 -3.17 -11.07
CA GLU A 86 13.94 -2.50 -12.37
C GLU A 86 12.65 -1.69 -12.41
N GLU A 87 11.56 -2.23 -11.86
CA GLU A 87 10.28 -1.53 -11.75
C GLU A 87 10.38 -0.29 -10.84
N ILE A 88 11.03 -0.40 -9.67
CA ILE A 88 11.25 0.74 -8.75
C ILE A 88 12.01 1.86 -9.46
N VAL A 89 13.13 1.53 -10.12
CA VAL A 89 13.94 2.52 -10.85
C VAL A 89 13.13 3.19 -11.95
N ASN A 90 12.30 2.44 -12.66
CA ASN A 90 11.43 2.98 -13.69
C ASN A 90 10.35 3.91 -13.12
N LEU A 91 9.74 3.54 -11.99
CA LEU A 91 8.76 4.39 -11.29
C LEU A 91 9.40 5.71 -10.82
N CYS A 92 10.61 5.66 -10.26
CA CYS A 92 11.35 6.86 -9.87
C CYS A 92 11.65 7.77 -11.07
N ARG A 93 12.10 7.21 -12.20
CA ARG A 93 12.34 7.96 -13.43
C ARG A 93 11.06 8.56 -14.01
N GLU A 94 9.94 7.83 -13.98
CA GLU A 94 8.63 8.33 -14.42
C GLU A 94 8.13 9.48 -13.53
N TRP A 95 8.34 9.39 -12.22
CA TRP A 95 7.99 10.42 -11.25
C TRP A 95 8.83 11.70 -11.47
N LEU A 96 10.17 11.57 -11.50
CA LEU A 96 11.10 12.69 -11.72
C LEU A 96 10.89 13.39 -13.07
N SER A 97 10.50 12.64 -14.10
CA SER A 97 10.26 13.22 -15.43
C SER A 97 8.88 13.88 -15.59
N GLY A 98 8.04 13.88 -14.54
CA GLY A 98 6.66 14.35 -14.60
C GLY A 98 5.77 13.53 -15.55
N LYS A 99 6.29 12.42 -16.09
CA LYS A 99 5.62 11.53 -17.04
C LYS A 99 4.94 10.39 -16.29
N SER A 100 4.11 10.70 -15.30
CA SER A 100 3.15 9.75 -14.71
C SER A 100 2.09 9.37 -15.77
N LYS A 101 2.50 8.74 -16.88
CA LYS A 101 1.65 8.43 -18.03
C LYS A 101 0.84 7.15 -17.84
N LYS A 102 1.15 6.35 -16.82
CA LYS A 102 0.39 5.14 -16.49
C LYS A 102 0.07 5.14 -15.01
N LYS A 103 -1.04 5.79 -14.63
CA LYS A 103 -1.59 5.64 -13.29
C LYS A 103 -1.92 4.15 -13.11
N ARG A 104 -1.03 3.43 -12.42
CA ARG A 104 -1.29 2.04 -12.03
C ARG A 104 -2.15 2.09 -10.78
N HIS A 105 -3.32 1.49 -10.86
CA HIS A 105 -4.28 1.48 -9.78
C HIS A 105 -4.32 0.09 -9.13
N PRO A 106 -4.69 -0.03 -7.85
CA PRO A 106 -5.08 -1.33 -7.32
C PRO A 106 -6.26 -1.89 -8.13
N LEU A 107 -6.40 -3.22 -8.11
CA LEU A 107 -7.56 -3.88 -8.70
C LEU A 107 -8.84 -3.36 -8.02
N ARG A 108 -9.91 -3.16 -8.78
CA ARG A 108 -11.19 -2.76 -8.19
C ARG A 108 -11.90 -4.02 -7.73
N ILE A 109 -12.24 -4.09 -6.45
CA ILE A 109 -12.88 -5.27 -5.87
C ILE A 109 -14.12 -4.91 -5.07
N ASN A 110 -15.03 -5.87 -4.90
CA ASN A 110 -16.08 -5.79 -3.90
C ASN A 110 -15.48 -6.04 -2.49
N ARG A 111 -15.32 -4.96 -1.70
CA ARG A 111 -14.71 -4.99 -0.36
C ARG A 111 -15.49 -5.80 0.68
N ASN A 112 -16.73 -6.21 0.39
CA ASN A 112 -17.51 -7.06 1.28
C ASN A 112 -17.02 -8.54 1.28
N HIS A 113 -15.98 -8.86 0.51
CA HIS A 113 -15.39 -10.19 0.44
C HIS A 113 -13.88 -10.16 0.76
N PHE A 114 -13.52 -10.53 1.98
CA PHE A 114 -12.14 -10.55 2.49
C PHE A 114 -11.14 -11.35 1.62
N GLU A 115 -11.61 -12.38 0.91
CA GLU A 115 -10.80 -13.18 -0.01
C GLU A 115 -10.30 -12.38 -1.22
N LEU A 116 -11.08 -11.40 -1.66
CA LEU A 116 -10.72 -10.57 -2.81
C LEU A 116 -9.60 -9.59 -2.46
N ASP A 117 -9.47 -9.19 -1.19
CA ASP A 117 -8.36 -8.35 -0.72
C ASP A 117 -7.03 -9.10 -0.87
N LYS A 118 -6.98 -10.38 -0.45
CA LYS A 118 -5.80 -11.24 -0.64
C LYS A 118 -5.44 -11.43 -2.12
N ILE A 119 -6.46 -11.62 -2.97
CA ILE A 119 -6.24 -11.73 -4.43
C ILE A 119 -5.72 -10.39 -4.99
N MET A 120 -6.27 -9.26 -4.56
CA MET A 120 -5.84 -7.91 -4.97
C MET A 120 -4.38 -7.65 -4.59
N GLU A 121 -3.97 -8.00 -3.37
CA GLU A 121 -2.58 -7.90 -2.92
C GLU A 121 -1.63 -8.72 -3.81
N ARG A 122 -2.01 -9.99 -4.10
CA ARG A 122 -1.21 -10.89 -4.96
C ARG A 122 -1.13 -10.45 -6.43
N VAL A 123 -2.17 -9.78 -6.94
CA VAL A 123 -2.20 -9.21 -8.29
C VAL A 123 -1.32 -7.97 -8.37
N GLY A 124 -1.37 -7.11 -7.35
CA GLY A 124 -0.65 -5.85 -7.27
C GLY A 124 -1.28 -4.75 -8.11
N ARG A 125 -0.48 -3.74 -8.48
CA ARG A 125 -0.95 -2.59 -9.25
C ARG A 125 -1.12 -2.93 -10.74
N VAL A 126 -2.22 -2.46 -11.32
CA VAL A 126 -2.63 -2.76 -12.69
C VAL A 126 -2.79 -1.52 -13.55
N SER A 127 -2.54 -1.65 -14.86
CA SER A 127 -2.70 -0.55 -15.83
C SER A 127 -4.13 -0.46 -16.37
N ARG A 128 -4.81 -1.59 -16.55
CA ARG A 128 -6.19 -1.66 -17.03
C ARG A 128 -7.07 -2.33 -15.95
N PRO A 129 -7.64 -1.57 -15.01
CA PRO A 129 -8.39 -2.15 -13.90
C PRO A 129 -9.61 -2.93 -14.40
N VAL A 130 -9.91 -4.02 -13.71
CA VAL A 130 -11.12 -4.83 -13.85
C VAL A 130 -11.83 -4.80 -12.51
N TYR A 131 -13.16 -4.77 -12.53
CA TYR A 131 -13.97 -4.88 -11.32
C TYR A 131 -14.22 -6.35 -10.99
N VAL A 132 -13.69 -6.82 -9.86
CA VAL A 132 -13.80 -8.21 -9.42
C VAL A 132 -14.76 -8.33 -8.25
N TYR A 133 -15.66 -9.30 -8.31
CA TYR A 133 -16.62 -9.55 -7.24
C TYR A 133 -16.78 -11.05 -6.97
N GLY A 134 -17.29 -11.38 -5.79
CA GLY A 134 -17.52 -12.77 -5.37
C GLY A 134 -18.87 -13.27 -5.84
N LEU A 135 -18.91 -14.55 -6.24
CA LEU A 135 -20.13 -15.29 -6.52
C LEU A 135 -20.28 -16.45 -5.54
N LEU A 136 -21.53 -16.90 -5.38
CA LEU A 136 -21.86 -18.17 -4.74
C LEU A 136 -21.57 -19.32 -5.71
N ASP A 137 -21.18 -20.47 -5.17
CA ASP A 137 -20.93 -21.66 -5.99
C ASP A 137 -22.22 -22.16 -6.64
N ARG A 138 -22.13 -22.48 -7.93
CA ARG A 138 -23.21 -23.07 -8.73
C ARG A 138 -22.63 -24.16 -9.63
N THR A 139 -23.48 -25.05 -10.11
CA THR A 139 -23.08 -26.14 -11.02
C THR A 139 -23.01 -25.71 -12.49
N GLN A 140 -23.67 -24.61 -12.82
CA GLN A 140 -23.87 -24.14 -14.20
C GLN A 140 -22.65 -23.38 -14.75
N TYR A 141 -21.98 -22.61 -13.89
CA TYR A 141 -20.83 -21.79 -14.25
C TYR A 141 -19.90 -21.62 -13.04
N ASP A 142 -18.62 -21.44 -13.34
CA ASP A 142 -17.55 -21.23 -12.37
C ASP A 142 -17.24 -19.74 -12.19
N PHE A 143 -17.47 -18.92 -13.22
CA PHE A 143 -17.24 -17.49 -13.16
C PHE A 143 -18.13 -16.71 -14.14
N CYS A 144 -18.16 -15.38 -14.02
CA CYS A 144 -18.90 -14.48 -14.89
C CYS A 144 -17.96 -13.50 -15.54
N ILE A 145 -18.23 -13.14 -16.80
CA ILE A 145 -17.44 -12.16 -17.53
C ILE A 145 -18.30 -11.12 -18.22
N SER A 146 -17.80 -9.89 -18.33
CA SER A 146 -18.33 -8.93 -19.29
C SER A 146 -17.89 -9.29 -20.72
N PRO A 147 -18.70 -8.99 -21.75
CA PRO A 147 -18.41 -9.37 -23.14
C PRO A 147 -17.07 -8.84 -23.66
N ASP A 148 -16.61 -7.68 -23.19
CA ASP A 148 -15.36 -7.05 -23.61
C ASP A 148 -14.10 -7.83 -23.21
N LEU A 149 -14.21 -8.71 -22.20
CA LEU A 149 -13.11 -9.54 -21.72
C LEU A 149 -13.12 -10.94 -22.35
N ARG A 150 -14.13 -11.29 -23.15
CA ARG A 150 -14.33 -12.66 -23.66
C ARG A 150 -13.12 -13.18 -24.42
N GLU A 151 -12.58 -12.39 -25.35
CA GLU A 151 -11.42 -12.78 -26.15
C GLU A 151 -10.17 -12.99 -25.28
N GLU A 152 -9.84 -12.01 -24.42
CA GLU A 152 -8.68 -12.07 -23.52
C GLU A 152 -8.75 -13.24 -22.54
N VAL A 153 -9.95 -13.54 -22.01
CA VAL A 153 -10.18 -14.67 -21.09
C VAL A 153 -10.07 -16.00 -21.83
N ASN A 154 -10.69 -16.15 -23.00
CA ASN A 154 -10.63 -17.40 -23.76
C ASN A 154 -9.22 -17.74 -24.21
N GLU A 155 -8.47 -16.73 -24.68
CA GLU A 155 -7.06 -16.89 -25.00
C GLU A 155 -6.28 -17.40 -23.78
N PHE A 156 -6.48 -16.80 -22.61
CA PHE A 156 -5.83 -17.24 -21.38
C PHE A 156 -6.18 -18.68 -20.99
N LEU A 157 -7.48 -19.04 -21.05
CA LEU A 157 -7.94 -20.39 -20.70
C LEU A 157 -7.32 -21.45 -21.60
N ILE A 158 -7.27 -21.20 -22.92
CA ILE A 158 -6.65 -22.10 -23.90
C ILE A 158 -5.14 -22.23 -23.63
N LEU A 159 -4.44 -21.11 -23.44
CA LEU A 159 -2.99 -21.10 -23.22
C LEU A 159 -2.57 -21.84 -21.94
N ASN A 160 -3.42 -21.87 -20.92
CA ASN A 160 -3.13 -22.49 -19.63
C ASN A 160 -3.80 -23.86 -19.45
N GLY A 161 -4.56 -24.37 -20.44
CA GLY A 161 -5.26 -25.64 -20.35
C GLY A 161 -6.34 -25.68 -19.26
N ILE A 162 -7.00 -24.55 -18.98
CA ILE A 162 -7.98 -24.39 -17.91
C ILE A 162 -9.39 -24.53 -18.48
N TYR A 163 -10.20 -25.40 -17.90
CA TYR A 163 -11.57 -25.69 -18.33
C TYR A 163 -12.60 -25.12 -17.36
N TRP A 164 -12.66 -23.79 -17.25
CA TRP A 164 -13.68 -23.11 -16.46
C TRP A 164 -14.88 -22.71 -17.31
N LYS A 165 -16.08 -22.98 -16.81
CA LYS A 165 -17.33 -22.55 -17.43
C LYS A 165 -17.62 -21.12 -17.03
N TYR A 166 -17.89 -20.24 -17.99
CA TYR A 166 -18.35 -18.89 -17.72
C TYR A 166 -19.74 -18.62 -18.27
N PHE A 167 -20.42 -17.66 -17.67
CA PHE A 167 -21.57 -17.01 -18.26
C PHE A 167 -21.30 -15.52 -18.44
N GLU A 168 -21.99 -14.91 -19.38
CA GLU A 168 -21.82 -13.49 -19.68
C GLU A 168 -22.82 -12.62 -18.96
N ILE A 169 -22.30 -11.55 -18.38
CA ILE A 169 -23.09 -10.54 -17.68
C ILE A 169 -23.08 -9.23 -18.43
N GLU A 170 -24.14 -8.45 -18.27
CA GLU A 170 -24.15 -7.07 -18.69
C GLU A 170 -23.12 -6.24 -17.90
N GLY A 171 -22.42 -5.36 -18.60
CA GLY A 171 -21.44 -4.45 -18.04
C GLY A 171 -20.14 -4.42 -18.82
N PHE A 172 -19.14 -3.75 -18.25
CA PHE A 172 -17.84 -3.52 -18.87
C PHE A 172 -16.72 -3.81 -17.88
N ARG A 173 -15.73 -4.62 -18.29
CA ARG A 173 -14.57 -5.02 -17.48
C ARG A 173 -14.96 -5.53 -16.09
N ARG A 174 -15.93 -6.44 -16.01
CA ARG A 174 -16.35 -7.08 -14.75
C ARG A 174 -16.05 -8.57 -14.78
N LEU A 175 -15.56 -9.09 -13.65
CA LEU A 175 -15.34 -10.51 -13.45
C LEU A 175 -15.92 -10.95 -12.09
N GLY A 176 -16.75 -11.97 -12.11
CA GLY A 176 -17.26 -12.60 -10.90
C GLY A 176 -16.67 -14.00 -10.73
N PHE A 177 -16.13 -14.35 -9.56
CA PHE A 177 -15.59 -15.69 -9.32
C PHE A 177 -16.36 -16.44 -8.23
N CYS A 178 -16.75 -17.69 -8.51
CA CYS A 178 -17.33 -18.59 -7.51
C CYS A 178 -16.34 -18.85 -6.37
N LYS A 179 -16.87 -19.24 -5.20
CA LYS A 179 -16.07 -19.48 -3.99
C LYS A 179 -15.04 -20.58 -4.22
N ARG A 180 -15.39 -21.67 -4.93
CA ARG A 180 -14.47 -22.75 -5.29
C ARG A 180 -13.22 -22.23 -6.02
N LEU A 181 -13.37 -21.31 -6.98
CA LEU A 181 -12.22 -20.75 -7.70
C LEU A 181 -11.38 -19.82 -6.83
N ARG A 182 -12.02 -19.03 -5.96
CA ARG A 182 -11.30 -18.12 -5.05
C ARG A 182 -10.46 -18.85 -4.01
N TYR A 183 -10.92 -20.00 -3.52
CA TYR A 183 -10.21 -20.81 -2.53
C TYR A 183 -9.30 -21.87 -3.16
N GLY A 184 -9.85 -22.72 -4.02
CA GLY A 184 -9.17 -23.91 -4.54
C GLY A 184 -8.21 -23.61 -5.68
N GLU A 185 -8.45 -22.56 -6.45
CA GLU A 185 -7.68 -22.22 -7.65
C GLU A 185 -7.24 -20.74 -7.68
N SER A 186 -6.99 -20.17 -6.49
CA SER A 186 -6.65 -18.76 -6.33
C SER A 186 -5.46 -18.32 -7.19
N ASP A 187 -4.49 -19.22 -7.39
CA ASP A 187 -3.30 -18.99 -8.23
C ASP A 187 -3.65 -18.77 -9.70
N ASN A 188 -4.58 -19.58 -10.22
CA ASN A 188 -5.06 -19.45 -11.59
C ASN A 188 -5.88 -18.16 -11.76
N VAL A 189 -6.67 -17.78 -10.74
CA VAL A 189 -7.40 -16.51 -10.72
C VAL A 189 -6.43 -15.32 -10.74
N VAL A 190 -5.39 -15.34 -9.92
CA VAL A 190 -4.35 -14.30 -9.91
C VAL A 190 -3.61 -14.22 -11.26
N LYS A 191 -3.28 -15.36 -11.87
CA LYS A 191 -2.65 -15.41 -13.20
C LYS A 191 -3.55 -14.80 -14.28
N LEU A 192 -4.84 -15.15 -14.29
CA LEU A 192 -5.82 -14.59 -15.22
C LEU A 192 -5.92 -13.07 -15.03
N LEU A 193 -6.07 -12.60 -13.80
CA LEU A 193 -6.17 -11.19 -13.49
C LEU A 193 -4.90 -10.43 -13.91
N LYS A 194 -3.71 -10.99 -13.67
CA LYS A 194 -2.45 -10.42 -14.17
C LYS A 194 -2.43 -10.36 -15.69
N TYR A 195 -2.93 -11.38 -16.39
CA TYR A 195 -2.98 -11.42 -17.85
C TYR A 195 -3.85 -10.29 -18.43
N ILE A 196 -5.12 -10.23 -18.02
CA ILE A 196 -6.11 -9.25 -18.55
C ILE A 196 -5.79 -7.81 -18.11
N CYS A 197 -5.19 -7.64 -16.92
CA CYS A 197 -4.92 -6.32 -16.36
C CYS A 197 -3.56 -5.75 -16.77
N LYS A 198 -2.61 -6.58 -17.24
CA LYS A 198 -1.30 -6.16 -17.76
C LYS A 198 -1.23 -6.10 -19.29
N ALA A 199 -2.34 -6.30 -20.00
CA ALA A 199 -2.40 -6.42 -21.46
C ALA A 199 -1.41 -5.47 -22.18
N ARG A 200 -0.54 -6.10 -22.98
CA ARG A 200 0.68 -5.61 -23.64
C ARG A 200 0.54 -4.21 -24.29
N LYS A 201 1.66 -3.47 -24.37
CA LYS A 201 1.85 -2.44 -25.41
C LYS A 201 1.51 -3.10 -26.75
N LYS A 202 0.55 -2.58 -27.51
CA LYS A 202 0.51 -2.87 -28.95
C LYS A 202 1.89 -2.51 -29.50
N VAL A 203 2.65 -3.50 -29.97
CA VAL A 203 3.71 -3.23 -30.94
C VAL A 203 2.93 -2.86 -32.20
N LEU A 204 2.75 -1.56 -32.41
CA LEU A 204 2.38 -1.06 -33.72
C LEU A 204 3.63 -1.27 -34.59
N THR A 205 3.46 -2.11 -35.60
CA THR A 205 4.33 -2.25 -36.79
C THR A 205 4.83 -0.90 -37.29
#